data_AF-A0A7X7G1K1-F1
#
_entry.id   AF-A0A7X7G1K1-F1
#
_cell.length_a   1.000
_cell.length_b   1.000
_cell.length_c   1.000
_cell.angle_alpha   90.00
_cell.angle_beta   90.00
_cell.angle_gamma   90.00
#
_symmetry.space_group_name_H-M   'P 1'
#
loop_
_entity.id
_entity.type
_entity.pdbx_description
1 polymer ?
#
loop_
_entity_poly.entity_id
_entity_poly.type
_entity_poly.pdbx_seq_one_letter_code
_entity_poly.pdbx_strand_id
1 'polypeptide(L)'
;IRPGAAEEADEIARLSDEANAALDKALAYNREAIEGWGGHLVGIIRNSKKLAGQARTAPNLKATYGRQIDATRAFALKEAGIDEARGDIFKSPVDLIGGELMEYEWRMIPNRFASCIRGKASGISTLTTTFECDPFPASGPYLLFLSGLDDVKEKGVTLRISVNGKAIFEGVSTFERFAWSMQKFTIPFDALKRGNTLVIEILDEGLNIRSGPPFFMVNYVVLKKSAQ
;
A
#
# COMPACT_ATOMS: atom_id res chain seq x y z
N ILE A 1 4.46 -10.36 -5.12
CA ILE A 1 4.43 -11.21 -3.90
C ILE A 1 5.90 -11.45 -3.51
N ARG A 2 6.31 -11.27 -2.25
CA ARG A 2 7.70 -11.64 -1.85
C ARG A 2 7.90 -13.13 -2.19
N PRO A 3 9.10 -13.58 -2.61
CA PRO A 3 9.33 -14.98 -2.97
C PRO A 3 8.78 -16.00 -1.94
N GLY A 4 8.82 -15.69 -0.65
CA GLY A 4 8.29 -16.56 0.40
C GLY A 4 6.76 -16.66 0.51
N ALA A 5 5.95 -15.79 -0.07
CA ALA A 5 4.49 -15.85 0.15
C ALA A 5 3.78 -16.99 -0.60
N ALA A 6 4.43 -17.59 -1.61
CA ALA A 6 3.95 -18.85 -2.20
C ALA A 6 4.27 -20.04 -1.29
N GLU A 7 5.46 -20.06 -0.68
CA GLU A 7 5.89 -21.07 0.30
C GLU A 7 5.00 -21.01 1.57
N GLU A 8 4.66 -19.80 2.03
CA GLU A 8 3.71 -19.59 3.12
C GLU A 8 2.29 -20.06 2.74
N ALA A 9 1.86 -19.91 1.48
CA ALA A 9 0.56 -20.40 1.05
C ALA A 9 0.49 -21.94 1.10
N ASP A 10 1.58 -22.63 0.78
CA ASP A 10 1.68 -24.07 0.88
C ASP A 10 1.67 -24.54 2.34
N GLU A 11 2.37 -23.82 3.22
CA GLU A 11 2.36 -24.10 4.66
C GLU A 11 0.99 -23.83 5.29
N ILE A 12 0.31 -22.75 4.92
CA ILE A 12 -1.07 -22.46 5.35
C ILE A 12 -2.02 -23.57 4.87
N ALA A 13 -1.85 -24.09 3.65
CA ALA A 13 -2.67 -25.19 3.15
C ALA A 13 -2.46 -26.47 3.97
N ARG A 14 -1.22 -26.81 4.30
CA ARG A 14 -0.86 -27.97 5.13
C ARG A 14 -1.46 -27.85 6.53
N LEU A 15 -1.23 -26.73 7.21
CA LEU A 15 -1.78 -26.46 8.55
C LEU A 15 -3.32 -26.45 8.55
N SER A 16 -3.94 -25.98 7.46
CA SER A 16 -5.39 -26.02 7.31
C SER A 16 -5.92 -27.46 7.24
N ASP A 17 -5.23 -28.36 6.55
CA ASP A 17 -5.63 -29.78 6.48
C ASP A 17 -5.53 -30.45 7.85
N GLU A 18 -4.48 -30.16 8.62
CA GLU A 18 -4.33 -30.65 10.01
C GLU A 18 -5.43 -30.12 10.94
N ALA A 19 -5.73 -28.82 10.87
CA ALA A 19 -6.78 -28.21 11.67
C ALA A 19 -8.18 -28.76 11.32
N ASN A 20 -8.45 -29.01 10.03
CA ASN A 20 -9.70 -29.62 9.59
C ASN A 20 -9.85 -31.05 10.09
N ALA A 21 -8.79 -31.87 10.00
CA ALA A 21 -8.81 -33.23 10.51
C ALA A 21 -9.01 -33.28 12.03
N ALA A 22 -8.38 -32.37 12.78
CA ALA A 22 -8.59 -32.25 14.22
C ALA A 22 -10.03 -31.84 14.57
N LEU A 23 -10.60 -30.89 13.82
CA LEU A 23 -11.98 -30.46 13.97
C LEU A 23 -12.98 -31.59 13.65
N ASP A 24 -12.74 -32.38 12.60
CA ASP A 24 -13.56 -33.54 12.24
C ASP A 24 -13.55 -34.58 13.37
N LYS A 25 -12.38 -34.85 13.95
CA LYS A 25 -12.24 -35.74 15.11
C LYS A 25 -13.00 -35.21 16.33
N ALA A 26 -12.93 -33.91 16.59
CA ALA A 26 -13.64 -33.29 17.71
C ALA A 26 -15.16 -33.32 17.53
N LEU A 27 -15.65 -33.02 16.32
CA LEU A 27 -17.07 -33.10 15.97
C LEU A 27 -17.62 -34.53 16.04
N ALA A 28 -16.80 -35.53 15.70
CA ALA A 28 -17.15 -36.94 15.85
C ALA A 28 -17.23 -37.37 17.32
N TYR A 29 -16.41 -36.76 18.20
CA TYR A 29 -16.37 -37.09 19.62
C TYR A 29 -17.49 -36.42 20.42
N ASN A 30 -17.75 -35.13 20.19
CA ASN A 30 -18.78 -34.38 20.92
C ASN A 30 -19.32 -33.21 20.10
N ARG A 31 -20.20 -33.51 19.14
CA ARG A 31 -20.78 -32.51 18.23
C ARG A 31 -21.45 -31.35 18.97
N GLU A 32 -22.29 -31.64 19.96
CA GLU A 32 -23.08 -30.63 20.66
C GLU A 32 -22.19 -29.59 21.37
N ALA A 33 -21.11 -30.03 22.00
CA ALA A 33 -20.16 -29.12 22.65
C ALA A 33 -19.42 -28.24 21.63
N ILE A 34 -19.01 -28.81 20.49
CA ILE A 34 -18.27 -28.09 19.44
C ILE A 34 -19.17 -27.11 18.69
N GLU A 35 -20.43 -27.46 18.40
CA GLU A 35 -21.41 -26.56 17.80
C GLU A 35 -21.73 -25.37 18.74
N GLY A 36 -21.58 -25.57 20.06
CA GLY A 36 -21.65 -24.52 21.08
C GLY A 36 -20.47 -23.54 21.10
N TRP A 37 -19.35 -23.81 20.41
CA TRP A 37 -18.19 -22.89 20.35
C TRP A 37 -18.44 -21.66 19.47
N GLY A 38 -19.57 -21.63 18.75
CA GLY A 38 -19.95 -20.57 17.83
C GLY A 38 -19.50 -20.88 16.41
N GLY A 39 -20.45 -20.84 15.48
CA GLY A 39 -20.23 -21.22 14.07
C GLY A 39 -19.14 -20.43 13.35
N HIS A 40 -18.78 -19.24 13.84
CA HIS A 40 -17.68 -18.44 13.29
C HIS A 40 -16.30 -19.10 13.48
N LEU A 41 -16.01 -19.72 14.64
CA LEU A 41 -14.72 -20.37 14.88
C LEU A 41 -14.54 -21.62 14.03
N VAL A 42 -15.60 -22.44 13.93
CA VAL A 42 -15.67 -23.56 13.00
C VAL A 42 -15.51 -23.07 11.56
N GLY A 43 -16.17 -21.97 11.21
CA GLY A 43 -16.07 -21.33 9.91
C GLY A 43 -14.65 -20.89 9.54
N ILE A 44 -13.86 -20.36 10.48
CA ILE A 44 -12.46 -19.97 10.24
C ILE A 44 -11.63 -21.19 9.80
N ILE A 45 -11.71 -22.30 10.54
CA ILE A 45 -10.95 -23.52 10.24
C ILE A 45 -11.38 -24.12 8.89
N ARG A 46 -12.69 -24.14 8.61
CA ARG A 46 -13.22 -24.65 7.34
C ARG A 46 -12.79 -23.81 6.13
N ASN A 47 -12.63 -22.49 6.32
CA ASN A 47 -12.32 -21.57 5.23
C ASN A 47 -10.81 -21.29 5.05
N SER A 48 -9.94 -21.71 5.98
CA SER A 48 -8.50 -21.40 5.90
C SER A 48 -7.81 -22.02 4.68
N LYS A 49 -8.26 -23.18 4.19
CA LYS A 49 -7.73 -23.80 2.95
C LYS A 49 -8.09 -22.98 1.70
N LYS A 50 -9.28 -22.37 1.68
CA LYS A 50 -9.70 -21.48 0.59
C LYS A 50 -8.81 -20.24 0.52
N LEU A 51 -8.41 -19.71 1.68
CA LEU A 51 -7.45 -18.60 1.77
C LEU A 51 -6.11 -18.95 1.12
N ALA A 52 -5.55 -20.13 1.41
CA ALA A 52 -4.32 -20.60 0.77
C ALA A 52 -4.45 -20.74 -0.75
N GLY A 53 -5.58 -21.30 -1.23
CA GLY A 53 -5.87 -21.39 -2.66
C GLY A 53 -5.93 -20.01 -3.33
N GLN A 54 -6.58 -19.04 -2.69
CA GLN A 54 -6.65 -17.65 -3.17
C GLN A 54 -5.28 -16.98 -3.19
N ALA A 55 -4.42 -17.25 -2.20
CA ALA A 55 -3.05 -16.74 -2.16
C ALA A 55 -2.20 -17.25 -3.34
N ARG A 56 -2.34 -18.53 -3.72
CA ARG A 56 -1.66 -19.12 -4.89
C ARG A 56 -2.11 -18.50 -6.21
N THR A 57 -3.39 -18.15 -6.32
CA THR A 57 -3.95 -17.51 -7.52
C THR A 57 -3.87 -15.98 -7.47
N ALA A 58 -3.35 -15.40 -6.38
CA ALA A 58 -3.24 -13.96 -6.25
C ALA A 58 -2.32 -13.44 -7.36
N PRO A 59 -2.75 -12.42 -8.13
CA PRO A 59 -1.96 -11.91 -9.23
C PRO A 59 -0.61 -11.44 -8.71
N ASN A 60 0.48 -11.94 -9.31
CA ASN A 60 1.81 -11.43 -9.01
C ASN A 60 1.99 -10.07 -9.69
N LEU A 61 1.47 -9.03 -9.05
CA LEU A 61 1.48 -7.65 -9.58
C LEU A 61 2.88 -7.19 -9.99
N LYS A 62 3.94 -7.64 -9.30
CA LYS A 62 5.32 -7.31 -9.69
C LYS A 62 5.73 -7.92 -11.03
N ALA A 63 5.30 -9.15 -11.30
CA ALA A 63 5.52 -9.78 -12.60
C ALA A 63 4.62 -9.15 -13.68
N THR A 64 3.35 -8.91 -13.35
CA THR A 64 2.36 -8.29 -14.26
C THR A 64 2.77 -6.89 -14.71
N TYR A 65 3.28 -6.06 -13.79
CA TYR A 65 3.60 -4.66 -14.01
C TYR A 65 5.12 -4.38 -14.07
N GLY A 66 5.95 -5.39 -14.32
CA GLY A 66 7.42 -5.25 -14.29
C GLY A 66 7.94 -4.09 -15.13
N ARG A 67 7.45 -3.95 -16.37
CA ARG A 67 7.82 -2.84 -17.27
C ARG A 67 7.44 -1.47 -16.70
N GLN A 68 6.25 -1.35 -16.13
CA GLN A 68 5.75 -0.12 -15.52
C GLN A 68 6.53 0.23 -14.25
N ILE A 69 6.92 -0.77 -13.46
CA ILE A 69 7.76 -0.60 -12.27
C ILE A 69 9.14 -0.07 -12.68
N ASP A 70 9.74 -0.61 -13.74
CA ASP A 70 11.05 -0.16 -14.22
C ASP A 70 10.99 1.28 -14.78
N ALA A 71 9.95 1.61 -15.54
CA ALA A 71 9.71 2.99 -16.00
C ALA A 71 9.52 3.96 -14.81
N THR A 72 8.75 3.54 -13.80
CA THR A 72 8.54 4.32 -12.58
C THR A 72 9.85 4.52 -11.81
N ARG A 73 10.68 3.49 -11.71
CA ARG A 73 12.00 3.57 -11.07
C ARG A 73 12.90 4.56 -11.81
N ALA A 74 12.86 4.59 -13.14
CA ALA A 74 13.61 5.57 -13.94
C ALA A 74 13.17 7.02 -13.66
N PHE A 75 11.87 7.28 -13.48
CA PHE A 75 11.38 8.59 -13.04
C PHE A 75 11.89 8.94 -11.64
N ALA A 76 11.80 8.01 -10.69
CA ALA A 76 12.31 8.21 -9.33
C ALA A 76 13.82 8.49 -9.30
N LEU A 77 14.61 7.80 -10.13
CA LEU A 77 16.03 8.07 -10.31
C LEU A 77 16.28 9.48 -10.85
N LYS A 78 15.55 9.89 -11.89
CA LYS A 78 15.71 11.21 -12.50
C LYS A 78 15.29 12.36 -11.56
N GLU A 79 14.20 12.18 -10.84
CA GLU A 79 13.53 13.25 -10.07
C GLU A 79 14.02 13.30 -8.61
N ALA A 80 14.16 12.15 -7.97
CA ALA A 80 14.55 12.05 -6.56
C ALA A 80 16.02 11.60 -6.39
N GLY A 81 16.70 11.12 -7.44
CA GLY A 81 18.09 10.65 -7.36
C GLY A 81 18.26 9.41 -6.50
N ILE A 82 17.38 8.42 -6.62
CA ILE A 82 17.40 7.22 -5.76
C ILE A 82 18.74 6.48 -5.80
N ASP A 83 19.19 6.01 -4.65
CA ASP A 83 20.34 5.12 -4.51
C ASP A 83 20.01 3.99 -3.54
N GLU A 84 19.44 2.90 -4.07
CA GLU A 84 19.05 1.73 -3.29
C GLU A 84 20.27 1.02 -2.68
N ALA A 85 21.46 1.13 -3.29
CA ALA A 85 22.70 0.58 -2.75
C ALA A 85 23.15 1.30 -1.47
N ARG A 86 22.82 2.60 -1.36
CA ARG A 86 23.02 3.41 -0.15
C ARG A 86 21.87 3.28 0.86
N GLY A 87 20.89 2.43 0.56
CA GLY A 87 19.76 2.13 1.44
C GLY A 87 18.56 3.07 1.30
N ASP A 88 18.44 3.79 0.19
CA ASP A 88 17.17 4.44 -0.18
C ASP A 88 16.11 3.37 -0.46
N ILE A 89 14.86 3.64 -0.07
CA ILE A 89 13.75 2.69 -0.24
C ILE A 89 12.82 3.21 -1.33
N PHE A 90 12.74 2.51 -2.45
CA PHE A 90 11.80 2.78 -3.53
C PHE A 90 10.50 1.97 -3.36
N LYS A 91 9.37 2.63 -3.63
CA LYS A 91 8.03 2.04 -3.66
C LYS A 91 7.34 2.46 -4.95
N SER A 92 6.99 1.47 -5.76
CA SER A 92 6.18 1.63 -6.97
C SER A 92 4.68 1.60 -6.63
N PRO A 93 3.76 1.89 -7.56
CA PRO A 93 2.33 1.85 -7.31
C PRO A 93 1.85 0.49 -6.81
N VAL A 94 2.46 -0.62 -7.25
CA VAL A 94 2.09 -1.97 -6.78
C VAL A 94 2.51 -2.24 -5.33
N ASP A 95 3.41 -1.42 -4.77
CA ASP A 95 3.80 -1.50 -3.35
C ASP A 95 2.87 -0.65 -2.47
N LEU A 96 1.93 0.10 -3.06
CA LEU A 96 0.93 0.92 -2.37
C LEU A 96 -0.40 0.15 -2.31
N ILE A 97 -0.78 -0.27 -1.12
CA ILE A 97 -2.03 -0.99 -0.87
C ILE A 97 -3.18 0.02 -0.80
N GLY A 98 -4.25 -0.27 -1.53
CA GLY A 98 -5.39 0.63 -1.70
C GLY A 98 -5.36 1.32 -3.07
N GLY A 99 -6.33 2.20 -3.31
CA GLY A 99 -6.49 2.87 -4.61
C GLY A 99 -6.76 1.90 -5.78
N GLU A 100 -6.66 2.46 -6.98
CA GLU A 100 -6.82 1.77 -8.26
C GLU A 100 -5.55 1.91 -9.09
N LEU A 101 -4.95 0.79 -9.49
CA LEU A 101 -3.76 0.78 -10.37
C LEU A 101 -4.17 1.10 -11.80
N MET A 102 -3.47 2.07 -12.42
CA MET A 102 -3.76 2.46 -13.79
C MET A 102 -2.53 3.05 -14.49
N GLU A 103 -2.50 2.96 -15.81
CA GLU A 103 -1.71 3.88 -16.64
C GLU A 103 -2.57 5.12 -16.90
N TYR A 104 -2.13 6.27 -16.39
CA TYR A 104 -2.87 7.51 -16.52
C TYR A 104 -2.33 8.32 -17.69
N GLU A 105 -3.18 8.58 -18.67
CA GLU A 105 -2.91 9.43 -19.81
C GLU A 105 -4.08 10.37 -20.03
N TRP A 106 -3.83 11.67 -19.96
CA TRP A 106 -4.85 12.68 -20.20
C TRP A 106 -4.27 13.94 -20.83
N ARG A 107 -4.78 14.29 -22.02
CA ARG A 107 -4.39 15.49 -22.78
C ARG A 107 -2.87 15.60 -23.00
N MET A 108 -2.22 16.52 -22.28
CA MET A 108 -0.78 16.80 -22.39
C MET A 108 0.01 16.25 -21.20
N ILE A 109 -0.65 15.54 -20.28
CA ILE A 109 -0.01 14.93 -19.11
C ILE A 109 0.73 13.68 -19.60
N PRO A 110 2.06 13.59 -19.39
CA PRO A 110 2.82 12.41 -19.78
C PRO A 110 2.25 11.14 -19.12
N ASN A 111 2.14 10.06 -19.88
CA ASN A 111 1.67 8.79 -19.36
C ASN A 111 2.58 8.31 -18.22
N ARG A 112 1.99 7.99 -17.06
CA ARG A 112 2.67 7.28 -15.97
C ARG A 112 1.76 6.24 -15.35
N PHE A 113 2.38 5.15 -14.92
CA PHE A 113 1.73 4.15 -14.07
C PHE A 113 1.56 4.68 -12.65
N ALA A 114 0.35 4.60 -12.09
CA ALA A 114 0.05 5.19 -10.80
C ALA A 114 -0.99 4.38 -10.01
N SER A 115 -1.07 4.65 -8.71
CA SER A 115 -2.20 4.26 -7.88
C SER A 115 -3.08 5.49 -7.63
N CYS A 116 -4.33 5.40 -8.05
CA CYS A 116 -5.32 6.47 -7.96
C CYS A 116 -6.20 6.28 -6.72
N ILE A 117 -6.24 7.30 -5.86
CA ILE A 117 -7.20 7.40 -4.75
C ILE A 117 -8.26 8.44 -5.05
N ARG A 118 -9.45 8.23 -4.48
CA ARG A 118 -10.64 9.06 -4.72
C ARG A 118 -11.17 9.66 -3.42
N GLY A 119 -12.20 10.50 -3.51
CA GLY A 119 -12.85 11.12 -2.33
C GLY A 119 -13.19 10.13 -1.22
N LYS A 120 -13.27 10.64 0.01
CA LYS A 120 -13.39 9.87 1.27
C LYS A 120 -14.48 8.80 1.26
N ALA A 121 -15.65 9.11 0.71
CA ALA A 121 -16.79 8.18 0.65
C ALA A 121 -16.63 7.01 -0.36
N SER A 122 -15.53 6.95 -1.13
CA SER A 122 -15.37 5.99 -2.22
C SER A 122 -14.94 4.58 -1.81
N GLY A 123 -14.44 4.41 -0.59
CA GLY A 123 -13.82 3.16 -0.15
C GLY A 123 -12.41 2.91 -0.71
N ILE A 124 -11.89 3.80 -1.56
CA ILE A 124 -10.51 3.78 -2.07
C ILE A 124 -9.82 5.14 -1.89
N SER A 125 -10.03 5.79 -0.74
CA SER A 125 -9.49 7.12 -0.43
C SER A 125 -8.08 7.12 0.15
N THR A 126 -7.46 5.96 0.28
CA THR A 126 -6.24 5.77 1.06
C THR A 126 -5.26 4.85 0.34
N LEU A 127 -3.99 5.23 0.36
CA LEU A 127 -2.84 4.37 0.03
C LEU A 127 -2.03 4.09 1.28
N THR A 128 -1.60 2.85 1.44
CA THR A 128 -0.76 2.40 2.55
C THR A 128 0.45 1.64 2.04
N THR A 129 1.64 1.93 2.59
CA THR A 129 2.83 1.10 2.38
C THR A 129 3.59 0.97 3.69
N THR A 130 4.39 -0.09 3.81
CA THR A 130 5.29 -0.31 4.94
C THR A 130 6.75 -0.21 4.54
N PHE A 131 7.60 0.19 5.49
CA PHE A 131 9.05 0.24 5.30
C PHE A 131 9.78 0.01 6.63
N GLU A 132 10.98 -0.55 6.54
CA GLU A 132 11.84 -0.75 7.70
C GLU A 132 12.78 0.44 7.89
N CYS A 133 13.03 0.78 9.15
CA CYS A 133 14.10 1.66 9.57
C CYS A 133 15.29 0.80 10.01
N ASP A 134 16.34 0.79 9.22
CA ASP A 134 17.57 0.05 9.50
C ASP A 134 18.80 0.89 9.14
N PRO A 135 19.73 1.17 10.07
CA PRO A 135 19.73 0.76 11.48
C PRO A 135 18.62 1.42 12.30
N PHE A 136 18.27 0.78 13.42
CA PHE A 136 17.36 1.32 14.44
C PHE A 136 18.09 1.42 15.79
N PRO A 137 18.02 2.57 16.51
CA PRO A 137 17.29 3.78 16.14
C PRO A 137 17.88 4.47 14.90
N ALA A 138 17.04 5.20 14.15
CA ALA A 138 17.51 5.98 13.02
C ALA A 138 18.59 6.97 13.47
N SER A 139 19.57 7.25 12.61
CA SER A 139 20.58 8.29 12.88
C SER A 139 20.04 9.72 12.71
N GLY A 140 18.85 9.88 12.11
CA GLY A 140 18.24 11.17 11.84
C GLY A 140 16.87 11.03 11.18
N PRO A 141 16.25 12.16 10.76
CA PRO A 141 14.97 12.12 10.07
C PRO A 141 15.08 11.41 8.73
N TYR A 142 13.94 10.88 8.26
CA TYR A 142 13.84 10.38 6.89
C TYR A 142 13.27 11.50 6.01
N LEU A 143 13.66 11.51 4.75
CA LEU A 143 13.07 12.37 3.73
C LEU A 143 12.17 11.51 2.84
N LEU A 144 10.89 11.84 2.82
CA LEU A 144 9.91 11.27 1.90
C LEU A 144 9.86 12.13 0.64
N PHE A 145 10.14 11.51 -0.50
CA PHE A 145 9.91 12.08 -1.83
C PHE A 145 8.69 11.37 -2.42
N LEU A 146 7.63 12.12 -2.67
CA LEU A 146 6.38 11.62 -3.21
C LEU A 146 6.16 12.24 -4.58
N SER A 147 6.02 11.41 -5.63
CA SER A 147 5.64 11.89 -6.95
C SER A 147 4.16 11.62 -7.19
N GLY A 148 3.42 12.67 -7.53
CA GLY A 148 1.98 12.63 -7.66
C GLY A 148 1.42 13.61 -8.68
N LEU A 149 0.14 13.42 -8.96
CA LEU A 149 -0.66 14.25 -9.85
C LEU A 149 -1.95 14.65 -9.14
N ASP A 150 -2.19 15.97 -9.11
CA ASP A 150 -3.47 16.56 -8.75
C ASP A 150 -4.16 17.08 -10.01
N ASP A 151 -5.28 16.45 -10.39
CA ASP A 151 -6.10 16.80 -11.56
C ASP A 151 -7.40 17.53 -11.15
N VAL A 152 -7.47 18.04 -9.92
CA VAL A 152 -8.68 18.75 -9.45
C VAL A 152 -8.69 20.19 -9.96
N LYS A 153 -9.77 20.58 -10.66
CA LYS A 153 -9.86 21.84 -11.42
C LYS A 153 -9.91 23.11 -10.58
N GLU A 154 -10.49 23.07 -9.38
CA GLU A 154 -10.83 24.29 -8.62
C GLU A 154 -9.93 24.52 -7.41
N LYS A 155 -10.02 23.65 -6.42
CA LYS A 155 -9.12 23.60 -5.26
C LYS A 155 -8.40 22.26 -5.30
N GLY A 156 -7.08 22.28 -5.19
CA GLY A 156 -6.30 21.04 -5.06
C GLY A 156 -6.86 20.18 -3.94
N VAL A 157 -6.67 18.88 -4.04
CA VAL A 157 -7.24 17.94 -3.08
C VAL A 157 -6.63 18.10 -1.70
N THR A 158 -7.44 18.08 -0.65
CA THR A 158 -6.96 18.06 0.74
C THR A 158 -6.39 16.68 1.05
N LEU A 159 -5.10 16.62 1.33
CA LEU A 159 -4.37 15.39 1.64
C LEU A 159 -3.93 15.37 3.10
N ARG A 160 -3.88 14.16 3.67
CA ARG A 160 -3.04 13.86 4.83
C ARG A 160 -2.01 12.83 4.46
N ILE A 161 -0.77 13.08 4.88
CA ILE A 161 0.33 12.11 4.82
C ILE A 161 0.75 11.85 6.27
N SER A 162 0.74 10.59 6.68
CA SER A 162 1.09 10.21 8.04
C SER A 162 2.04 9.01 8.10
N VAL A 163 2.89 9.00 9.12
CA VAL A 163 3.76 7.87 9.44
C VAL A 163 3.40 7.39 10.84
N ASN A 164 3.06 6.11 10.97
CA ASN A 164 2.64 5.51 12.24
C ASN A 164 1.49 6.27 12.93
N GLY A 165 0.58 6.86 12.16
CA GLY A 165 -0.55 7.67 12.63
C GLY A 165 -0.21 9.13 12.95
N LYS A 166 1.07 9.53 12.93
CA LYS A 166 1.49 10.92 13.11
C LYS A 166 1.49 11.64 11.77
N ALA A 167 0.69 12.70 11.63
CA ALA A 167 0.67 13.51 10.41
C ALA A 167 2.02 14.23 10.22
N ILE A 168 2.59 14.09 9.03
CA ILE A 168 3.78 14.83 8.58
C ILE A 168 3.40 15.92 7.56
N PHE A 169 2.19 15.81 6.99
CA PHE A 169 1.55 16.83 6.17
C PHE A 169 0.03 16.69 6.30
N GLU A 170 -0.66 17.81 6.39
CA GLU A 170 -2.11 17.90 6.29
C GLU A 170 -2.49 19.25 5.69
N GLY A 171 -3.23 19.23 4.59
CA GLY A 171 -3.66 20.45 3.91
C GLY A 171 -3.94 20.24 2.42
N VAL A 172 -4.19 21.35 1.74
CA VAL A 172 -4.39 21.37 0.28
C VAL A 172 -3.10 20.92 -0.40
N SER A 173 -3.24 19.98 -1.34
CA SER A 173 -2.17 19.47 -2.19
C SER A 173 -1.34 20.61 -2.79
N THR A 174 -0.02 20.49 -2.63
CA THR A 174 0.96 21.41 -3.20
C THR A 174 1.57 20.88 -4.50
N PHE A 175 1.03 19.79 -5.04
CA PHE A 175 1.45 19.22 -6.31
C PHE A 175 1.01 20.12 -7.47
N GLU A 176 1.80 20.14 -8.54
CA GLU A 176 1.46 20.87 -9.75
C GLU A 176 0.15 20.35 -10.34
N ARG A 177 -0.74 21.29 -10.66
CA ARG A 177 -2.03 20.95 -11.25
C ARG A 177 -1.85 20.51 -12.70
N PHE A 178 -2.42 19.37 -13.07
CA PHE A 178 -2.27 18.78 -14.42
C PHE A 178 -0.81 18.50 -14.82
N ALA A 179 0.07 18.23 -13.88
CA ALA A 179 1.44 17.81 -14.16
C ALA A 179 1.97 16.89 -13.07
N TRP A 180 2.76 15.88 -13.48
CA TRP A 180 3.47 15.06 -12.52
C TRP A 180 4.53 15.91 -11.84
N SER A 181 4.47 15.99 -10.51
CA SER A 181 5.44 16.73 -9.71
C SER A 181 5.82 15.94 -8.49
N MET A 182 7.00 16.25 -7.96
CA MET A 182 7.53 15.60 -6.76
C MET A 182 7.60 16.59 -5.61
N GLN A 183 7.06 16.18 -4.47
CA GLN A 183 7.11 16.93 -3.22
C GLN A 183 7.98 16.19 -2.21
N LYS A 184 8.63 16.96 -1.34
CA LYS A 184 9.51 16.46 -0.28
C LYS A 184 8.90 16.76 1.08
N PHE A 185 8.83 15.73 1.93
CA PHE A 185 8.36 15.83 3.31
C PHE A 185 9.43 15.29 4.26
N THR A 186 9.62 15.96 5.39
CA THR A 186 10.49 15.46 6.45
C THR A 186 9.67 14.55 7.35
N ILE A 187 10.11 13.31 7.54
CA ILE A 187 9.59 12.40 8.56
C ILE A 187 10.44 12.62 9.82
N PRO A 188 9.85 13.20 10.89
CA PRO A 188 10.57 13.44 12.13
C PRO A 188 11.12 12.15 12.73
N PHE A 189 12.28 12.24 13.39
CA PHE A 189 12.91 11.10 14.06
C PHE A 189 11.97 10.41 15.06
N ASP A 190 11.20 11.19 15.81
CA ASP A 190 10.25 10.69 16.81
C ASP A 190 9.00 10.02 16.22
N ALA A 191 8.78 10.13 14.91
CA ALA A 191 7.73 9.41 14.20
C ALA A 191 8.16 7.99 13.78
N LEU A 192 9.47 7.70 13.78
CA LEU A 192 10.03 6.45 13.26
C LEU A 192 10.04 5.34 14.31
N LYS A 193 9.71 4.13 13.85
CA LYS A 193 9.82 2.85 14.55
C LYS A 193 10.70 1.92 13.71
N ARG A 194 11.02 0.72 14.23
CA ARG A 194 11.73 -0.31 13.43
C ARG A 194 10.96 -0.66 12.16
N GLY A 195 9.69 -1.04 12.31
CA GLY A 195 8.74 -1.16 11.19
C GLY A 195 7.79 0.04 11.16
N ASN A 196 7.62 0.65 9.99
CA ASN A 196 6.82 1.86 9.80
C ASN A 196 5.68 1.64 8.80
N THR A 197 4.58 2.33 9.03
CA THR A 197 3.46 2.44 8.09
C THR A 197 3.33 3.87 7.61
N LEU A 198 3.41 4.08 6.29
CA LEU A 198 3.11 5.33 5.62
C LEU A 198 1.69 5.25 5.06
N VAL A 199 0.89 6.29 5.32
CA VAL A 199 -0.48 6.43 4.82
C VAL A 199 -0.61 7.77 4.09
N ILE A 200 -1.19 7.72 2.89
CA ILE A 200 -1.58 8.89 2.09
C ILE A 200 -3.08 8.82 1.91
N GLU A 201 -3.83 9.83 2.33
CA GLU A 201 -5.29 9.84 2.24
C GLU A 201 -5.84 11.16 1.71
N ILE A 202 -6.94 11.07 0.97
CA ILE A 202 -7.79 12.20 0.61
C ILE A 202 -8.78 12.45 1.75
N LEU A 203 -8.84 13.69 2.24
CA LEU A 203 -9.77 14.11 3.29
C LEU A 203 -11.09 14.67 2.75
N ASP A 204 -11.09 15.13 1.50
CA ASP A 204 -12.26 15.72 0.86
C ASP A 204 -13.36 14.69 0.59
N GLU A 205 -14.61 15.13 0.70
CA GLU A 205 -15.75 14.36 0.22
C GLU A 205 -15.76 14.29 -1.31
N GLY A 206 -16.20 13.16 -1.85
CA GLY A 206 -16.32 12.96 -3.29
C GLY A 206 -17.67 13.43 -3.83
N LEU A 207 -17.71 13.87 -5.09
CA LEU A 207 -18.97 14.15 -5.80
C LEU A 207 -19.77 12.86 -6.08
N ASN A 208 -19.09 11.72 -6.16
CA ASN A 208 -19.70 10.41 -6.35
C ASN A 208 -18.86 9.34 -5.66
N ILE A 209 -19.52 8.44 -4.93
CA ILE A 209 -18.92 7.28 -4.25
C ILE A 209 -18.07 6.42 -5.20
N ARG A 210 -18.40 6.28 -6.48
CA ARG A 210 -17.73 5.28 -7.34
C ARG A 210 -16.66 5.83 -8.27
N SER A 211 -16.76 7.08 -8.73
CA SER A 211 -15.96 7.52 -9.87
C SER A 211 -15.86 9.04 -10.06
N GLY A 212 -16.30 9.83 -9.08
CA GLY A 212 -16.26 11.30 -9.16
C GLY A 212 -15.02 11.89 -8.47
N PRO A 213 -14.62 13.12 -8.82
CA PRO A 213 -13.55 13.83 -8.12
C PRO A 213 -13.89 14.02 -6.64
N PRO A 214 -12.88 14.25 -5.78
CA PRO A 214 -11.48 14.48 -6.13
C PRO A 214 -10.70 13.19 -6.42
N PHE A 215 -9.62 13.34 -7.18
CA PHE A 215 -8.67 12.28 -7.51
C PHE A 215 -7.27 12.75 -7.14
N PHE A 216 -6.48 11.83 -6.60
CA PHE A 216 -5.04 12.02 -6.44
C PHE A 216 -4.34 10.75 -6.88
N MET A 217 -3.28 10.91 -7.68
CA MET A 217 -2.55 9.77 -8.21
C MET A 217 -1.13 9.80 -7.70
N VAL A 218 -0.63 8.64 -7.26
CA VAL A 218 0.75 8.48 -6.80
C VAL A 218 1.51 7.60 -7.78
N ASN A 219 2.59 8.15 -8.34
CA ASN A 219 3.48 7.42 -9.24
C ASN A 219 4.57 6.67 -8.45
N TYR A 220 5.22 7.31 -7.48
CA TYR A 220 6.18 6.62 -6.62
C TYR A 220 6.29 7.27 -5.23
N VAL A 221 6.82 6.47 -4.30
CA VAL A 221 7.34 6.93 -3.01
C VAL A 221 8.81 6.53 -2.90
N VAL A 222 9.65 7.46 -2.47
CA VAL A 222 11.05 7.22 -2.13
C VAL A 222 11.30 7.70 -0.72
N LEU A 223 11.92 6.87 0.10
CA LEU A 223 12.36 7.22 1.44
C LEU A 223 13.89 7.24 1.48
N LYS A 224 14.45 8.38 1.87
CA LYS A 224 15.88 8.57 2.02
C LYS A 224 16.24 8.78 3.47
N LYS A 225 17.26 8.09 3.94
CA LYS A 225 17.84 8.32 5.27
C LYS A 225 18.60 9.66 5.23
N SER A 226 18.58 10.39 6.33
CA SER A 226 19.58 11.44 6.51
C SER A 226 20.97 10.79 6.46
N ALA A 227 21.92 11.43 5.76
CA ALA A 227 23.30 10.97 5.75
C ALA A 227 23.80 10.86 7.21
N GLN A 228 24.47 9.74 7.53
CA GLN A 228 25.24 9.61 8.75
C GLN A 228 26.52 10.44 8.67
#